data_AF-A0A9W6M4D9-F1
#
_entry.id   AF-A0A9W6M4D9-F1
#
_cell.length_a   1.000
_cell.length_b   1.000
_cell.length_c   1.000
_cell.angle_alpha   90.00
_cell.angle_beta   90.00
_cell.angle_gamma   90.00
#
_symmetry.space_group_name_H-M   'P 1'
#
loop_
_entity.id
_entity.type
_entity.pdbx_description
1 polymer ?
#
loop_
_entity_poly.entity_id
_entity_poly.type
_entity_poly.pdbx_seq_one_letter_code
_entity_poly.pdbx_strand_id
1 'polypeptide(L)'
;MTSEGCLLLTQMLAHRRSDLRVALTPKIEEEWERHATRTFMSWWASMESRGRINHEKDVRVADYRAAIEAVGDTGVRDLLLKDAHMVELALIQHYPVASQDDKQARHVAALAAKYALVGNVEWFNPVTAIGWIEWLDSGCDDHQLFALVS
;
A
#
# COMPACT_ATOMS: atom_id res chain seq x y z
N MET A 1 -17.44 3.55 9.11
CA MET A 1 -16.85 4.37 10.19
C MET A 1 -15.34 4.36 9.93
N THR A 2 -14.71 5.50 9.71
CA THR A 2 -13.25 5.53 9.47
C THR A 2 -12.54 5.19 10.78
N SER A 3 -11.64 4.21 10.76
CA SER A 3 -10.85 3.84 11.94
C SER A 3 -9.93 4.99 12.35
N GLU A 4 -9.69 5.12 13.65
CA GLU A 4 -8.85 6.17 14.24
C GLU A 4 -7.42 6.17 13.64
N GLY A 5 -6.83 4.98 13.47
CA GLY A 5 -5.51 4.82 12.85
C GLY A 5 -5.40 5.38 11.43
N CYS A 6 -6.42 5.16 10.59
CA CYS A 6 -6.44 5.73 9.24
C CYS A 6 -6.60 7.26 9.24
N LEU A 7 -7.40 7.81 10.16
CA LEU A 7 -7.50 9.25 10.31
C LEU A 7 -6.15 9.84 10.73
N LEU A 8 -5.48 9.23 11.70
CA LEU A 8 -4.15 9.67 12.14
C LEU A 8 -3.14 9.64 11.00
N LEU A 9 -3.08 8.55 10.22
CA LEU A 9 -2.21 8.46 9.04
C LEU A 9 -2.48 9.61 8.06
N THR A 10 -3.75 9.89 7.73
CA THR A 10 -4.07 11.00 6.82
C THR A 10 -3.69 12.36 7.39
N GLN A 11 -3.84 12.56 8.70
CA GLN A 11 -3.45 13.81 9.37
C GLN A 11 -1.95 14.01 9.35
N MET A 12 -1.16 12.95 9.60
CA MET A 12 0.30 12.99 9.51
C MET A 12 0.76 13.32 8.10
N LEU A 13 0.23 12.61 7.09
CA LEU A 13 0.56 12.86 5.68
C LEU A 13 0.17 14.28 5.22
N ALA A 14 -0.91 14.84 5.75
CA ALA A 14 -1.34 16.20 5.46
C ALA A 14 -0.55 17.28 6.23
N HIS A 15 0.22 16.90 7.25
CA HIS A 15 0.90 17.85 8.12
C HIS A 15 2.02 18.60 7.39
N ARG A 16 2.05 19.94 7.48
CA ARG A 16 2.92 20.80 6.66
C ARG A 16 4.42 20.51 6.72
N ARG A 17 4.88 19.86 7.79
CA ARG A 17 6.30 19.48 7.99
C ARG A 17 6.65 18.09 7.47
N SER A 18 5.67 17.27 7.11
CA SER A 18 5.94 15.96 6.53
C SER A 18 6.38 16.11 5.08
N ASP A 19 7.50 15.50 4.72
CA ASP A 19 7.96 15.37 3.32
C ASP A 19 7.42 14.10 2.65
N LEU A 20 6.60 13.32 3.37
CA LEU A 20 5.96 12.12 2.85
C LEU A 20 4.97 12.46 1.75
N ARG A 21 4.92 11.55 0.78
CA ARG A 21 4.04 11.64 -0.39
C ARG A 21 3.29 10.33 -0.56
N VAL A 22 2.19 10.40 -1.28
CA VAL A 22 1.39 9.23 -1.64
C VAL A 22 1.58 8.96 -3.12
N ALA A 23 1.93 7.73 -3.46
CA ALA A 23 2.05 7.30 -4.84
C ALA A 23 0.72 6.70 -5.32
N LEU A 24 0.33 7.04 -6.54
CA LEU A 24 -0.90 6.57 -7.15
C LEU A 24 -0.64 6.20 -8.60
N THR A 25 -1.23 5.10 -9.02
CA THR A 25 -1.42 4.83 -10.44
C THR A 25 -2.89 5.12 -10.81
N PRO A 26 -3.23 5.28 -12.10
CA PRO A 26 -4.61 5.44 -12.53
C PRO A 26 -5.55 4.39 -11.93
N LYS A 27 -5.09 3.13 -11.84
CA LYS A 27 -5.89 2.06 -11.24
C LYS A 27 -6.13 2.25 -9.73
N ILE A 28 -5.12 2.68 -8.97
CA ILE A 28 -5.28 2.99 -7.53
C ILE A 28 -6.28 4.14 -7.36
N GLU A 29 -6.16 5.17 -8.19
CA GLU A 29 -7.05 6.33 -8.18
C GLU A 29 -8.50 5.94 -8.47
N GLU A 30 -8.75 5.14 -9.52
CA GLU A 30 -10.10 4.65 -9.85
C GLU A 30 -10.74 3.84 -8.72
N GLU A 31 -9.96 2.95 -8.09
CA GLU A 31 -10.44 2.16 -6.95
C GLU A 31 -10.71 3.07 -5.74
N TRP A 32 -9.84 4.04 -5.49
CA TRP A 32 -10.01 5.01 -4.43
C TRP A 32 -11.27 5.85 -4.63
N GLU A 33 -11.47 6.46 -5.80
CA GLU A 33 -12.64 7.29 -6.09
C GLU A 33 -13.96 6.53 -5.91
N ARG A 34 -13.99 5.23 -6.24
CA ARG A 34 -15.18 4.38 -6.08
C ARG A 34 -15.54 4.15 -4.61
N HIS A 35 -14.56 4.16 -3.72
CA HIS A 35 -14.73 3.76 -2.32
C HIS A 35 -14.49 4.90 -1.31
N ALA A 36 -13.97 6.04 -1.75
CA ALA A 36 -13.63 7.16 -0.90
C ALA A 36 -14.87 7.83 -0.30
N THR A 37 -14.79 8.13 0.99
CA THR A 37 -15.80 8.97 1.65
C THR A 37 -15.52 10.44 1.36
N ARG A 38 -16.52 11.32 1.59
CA ARG A 38 -16.36 12.78 1.41
C ARG A 38 -15.17 13.36 2.19
N THR A 39 -14.87 12.81 3.37
CA THR A 39 -13.72 13.21 4.18
C THR A 39 -12.40 12.90 3.47
N PHE A 40 -12.27 11.69 2.91
CA PHE A 40 -11.07 11.31 2.17
C PHE A 40 -10.92 12.09 0.86
N MET A 41 -12.02 12.43 0.17
CA MET A 41 -11.96 13.30 -1.01
C MET A 41 -11.43 14.71 -0.67
N SER A 42 -11.81 15.25 0.49
CA SER A 42 -11.30 16.56 0.94
C SER A 42 -9.82 16.50 1.29
N TRP A 43 -9.39 15.42 1.96
CA TRP A 43 -7.97 15.16 2.23
C TRP A 43 -7.18 15.03 0.92
N TRP A 44 -7.70 14.30 -0.05
CA TRP A 44 -7.09 14.10 -1.36
C TRP A 44 -6.83 15.40 -2.11
N ALA A 45 -7.88 16.22 -2.31
CA ALA A 45 -7.75 17.52 -2.94
C ALA A 45 -6.72 18.41 -2.20
N SER A 46 -6.64 18.25 -0.88
CA SER A 46 -5.68 18.95 -0.06
C SER A 46 -4.25 18.43 -0.20
N MET A 47 -4.03 17.16 -0.52
CA MET A 47 -2.72 16.58 -0.84
C MET A 47 -2.28 16.96 -2.26
N GLU A 48 -3.20 16.88 -3.22
CA GLU A 48 -2.99 17.27 -4.62
C GLU A 48 -2.56 18.74 -4.74
N SER A 49 -3.32 19.66 -4.14
CA SER A 49 -2.99 21.10 -4.14
C SER A 49 -1.66 21.44 -3.47
N ARG A 50 -1.10 20.53 -2.67
CA ARG A 50 0.21 20.67 -2.03
C ARG A 50 1.33 19.93 -2.78
N GLY A 51 1.03 19.28 -3.90
CA GLY A 51 2.00 18.49 -4.66
C GLY A 51 2.52 17.28 -3.89
N ARG A 52 1.70 16.70 -3.00
CA ARG A 52 2.06 15.53 -2.17
C ARG A 52 1.55 14.21 -2.72
N ILE A 53 1.05 14.24 -3.95
CA ILE A 53 0.65 13.08 -4.70
C ILE A 53 1.66 12.90 -5.82
N ASN A 54 2.29 11.73 -5.86
CA ASN A 54 3.13 11.30 -6.96
C ASN A 54 2.26 10.46 -7.90
N HIS A 55 1.99 11.00 -9.09
CA HIS A 55 1.27 10.30 -10.15
C HIS A 55 2.24 9.40 -10.90
N GLU A 56 2.12 8.11 -10.64
CA GLU A 56 2.90 7.03 -11.23
C GLU A 56 2.11 6.40 -12.39
N LYS A 57 2.81 5.76 -13.32
CA LYS A 57 2.16 4.97 -14.37
C LYS A 57 1.73 3.62 -13.82
N ASP A 58 0.68 3.05 -14.39
CA ASP A 58 0.37 1.64 -14.13
C ASP A 58 1.59 0.78 -14.52
N VAL A 59 2.01 -0.04 -13.57
CA VAL A 59 3.10 -0.99 -13.74
C VAL A 59 2.53 -2.40 -13.65
N ARG A 60 3.14 -3.31 -14.43
CA ARG A 60 2.80 -4.74 -14.37
C ARG A 60 4.07 -5.56 -14.33
N VAL A 61 4.23 -6.38 -13.30
CA VAL A 61 5.40 -7.22 -13.10
C VAL A 61 5.04 -8.63 -13.57
N ALA A 62 5.53 -9.00 -14.76
CA ALA A 62 5.12 -10.24 -15.43
C ALA A 62 5.35 -11.50 -14.57
N ASP A 63 6.51 -11.60 -13.93
CA ASP A 63 6.86 -12.76 -13.09
C ASP A 63 6.01 -12.84 -11.82
N TYR A 64 5.71 -11.69 -11.20
CA TYR A 64 4.78 -11.61 -10.07
C TYR A 64 3.38 -12.08 -10.48
N ARG A 65 2.87 -11.60 -11.62
CA ARG A 65 1.56 -12.02 -12.14
C ARG A 65 1.55 -13.52 -12.46
N ALA A 66 2.60 -14.06 -13.06
CA ALA A 66 2.72 -15.50 -13.30
C ALA A 66 2.71 -16.31 -11.99
N ALA A 67 3.37 -15.82 -10.94
CA ALA A 67 3.35 -16.45 -9.61
C ALA A 67 1.94 -16.47 -8.99
N ILE A 68 1.16 -15.39 -9.17
CA ILE A 68 -0.26 -15.35 -8.76
C ILE A 68 -1.09 -16.35 -9.57
N GLU A 69 -0.93 -16.41 -10.89
CA GLU A 69 -1.69 -17.33 -11.75
C GLU A 69 -1.41 -18.81 -11.42
N ALA A 70 -0.22 -19.11 -10.91
CA ALA A 70 0.17 -20.44 -10.44
C ALA A 70 -0.43 -20.81 -9.06
N VAL A 71 -1.24 -19.95 -8.43
CA VAL A 71 -2.00 -20.27 -7.22
C VAL A 71 -3.22 -21.12 -7.59
N GLY A 72 -3.29 -22.34 -7.07
CA GLY A 72 -4.36 -23.29 -7.40
C GLY A 72 -5.72 -22.95 -6.78
N ASP A 73 -5.73 -22.24 -5.65
CA ASP A 73 -6.96 -21.73 -5.06
C ASP A 73 -7.43 -20.47 -5.80
N THR A 74 -8.55 -20.60 -6.52
CA THR A 74 -9.09 -19.50 -7.33
C THR A 74 -9.52 -18.31 -6.49
N GLY A 75 -10.03 -18.54 -5.28
CA GLY A 75 -10.45 -17.46 -4.38
C GLY A 75 -9.26 -16.66 -3.87
N VAL A 76 -8.17 -17.34 -3.50
CA VAL A 76 -6.91 -16.67 -3.12
C VAL A 76 -6.30 -15.94 -4.31
N ARG A 77 -6.32 -16.55 -5.49
CA ARG A 77 -5.82 -15.91 -6.72
C ARG A 77 -6.57 -14.62 -7.04
N ASP A 78 -7.91 -14.63 -6.96
CA ASP A 78 -8.72 -13.45 -7.25
C ASP A 78 -8.46 -12.31 -6.24
N LEU A 79 -8.28 -12.64 -4.95
CA LEU A 79 -7.87 -11.69 -3.92
C LEU A 79 -6.51 -11.08 -4.25
N LEU A 80 -5.51 -11.90 -4.59
CA LEU A 80 -4.19 -11.45 -5.00
C LEU A 80 -4.25 -10.53 -6.23
N LEU A 81 -4.99 -10.91 -7.27
CA LEU A 81 -5.10 -10.16 -8.52
C LEU A 81 -5.74 -8.78 -8.35
N LYS A 82 -6.69 -8.67 -7.42
CA LYS A 82 -7.40 -7.41 -7.11
C LYS A 82 -6.40 -6.32 -6.72
N ASP A 83 -5.65 -6.54 -5.65
CA ASP A 83 -4.73 -5.53 -5.09
C ASP A 83 -3.29 -5.66 -5.62
N ALA A 84 -3.04 -6.55 -6.59
CA ALA A 84 -1.71 -6.77 -7.17
C ALA A 84 -1.08 -5.51 -7.74
N HIS A 85 -1.88 -4.55 -8.20
CA HIS A 85 -1.38 -3.29 -8.73
C HIS A 85 -0.68 -2.43 -7.66
N MET A 86 -1.13 -2.50 -6.40
CA MET A 86 -0.45 -1.87 -5.26
C MET A 86 0.90 -2.56 -4.97
N VAL A 87 0.92 -3.89 -5.00
CA VAL A 87 2.14 -4.67 -4.76
C VAL A 87 3.16 -4.47 -5.88
N GLU A 88 2.71 -4.38 -7.13
CA GLU A 88 3.58 -4.08 -8.29
C GLU A 88 4.22 -2.71 -8.16
N LEU A 89 3.46 -1.70 -7.74
CA LEU A 89 4.01 -0.38 -7.49
C LEU A 89 5.05 -0.41 -6.35
N ALA A 90 4.74 -1.09 -5.24
CA ALA A 90 5.64 -1.25 -4.11
C ALA A 90 6.94 -1.97 -4.50
N LEU A 91 6.86 -3.01 -5.33
CA LEU A 91 8.03 -3.76 -5.81
C LEU A 91 8.95 -2.91 -6.68
N ILE A 92 8.39 -2.05 -7.54
CA ILE A 92 9.18 -1.24 -8.49
C ILE A 92 9.76 -0.01 -7.82
N GLN A 93 8.99 0.64 -6.96
CA GLN A 93 9.37 1.93 -6.37
C GLN A 93 9.90 1.81 -4.93
N HIS A 94 9.85 0.63 -4.34
CA HIS A 94 10.19 0.39 -2.93
C HIS A 94 9.37 1.26 -1.97
N TYR A 95 8.10 1.50 -2.32
CA TYR A 95 7.16 2.22 -1.46
C TYR A 95 6.43 1.25 -0.53
N PRO A 96 6.22 1.62 0.74
CA PRO A 96 5.42 0.82 1.63
C PRO A 96 3.94 0.93 1.32
N VAL A 97 3.22 -0.16 1.58
CA VAL A 97 1.77 -0.23 1.46
C VAL A 97 1.11 0.01 2.81
N ALA A 98 0.28 1.05 2.89
CA ALA A 98 -0.58 1.29 4.05
C ALA A 98 -1.99 0.75 3.77
N SER A 99 -2.40 -0.33 4.43
CA SER A 99 -3.73 -0.93 4.22
C SER A 99 -4.24 -1.67 5.43
N GLN A 100 -5.55 -1.63 5.66
CA GLN A 100 -6.23 -2.39 6.73
C GLN A 100 -6.44 -3.87 6.38
N ASP A 101 -6.15 -4.29 5.15
CA ASP A 101 -6.39 -5.66 4.70
C ASP A 101 -5.23 -6.59 5.09
N ASP A 102 -5.18 -6.97 6.37
CA ASP A 102 -4.19 -7.93 6.88
C ASP A 102 -4.33 -9.31 6.22
N LYS A 103 -5.52 -9.65 5.72
CA LYS A 103 -5.73 -10.92 5.01
C LYS A 103 -5.00 -10.88 3.67
N GLN A 104 -5.13 -9.79 2.93
CA GLN A 104 -4.40 -9.56 1.70
C GLN A 104 -2.88 -9.58 1.95
N ALA A 105 -2.40 -8.88 2.98
CA ALA A 105 -0.98 -8.88 3.35
C ALA A 105 -0.44 -10.31 3.57
N ARG A 106 -1.19 -11.17 4.28
CA ARG A 106 -0.82 -12.59 4.48
C ARG A 106 -0.80 -13.39 3.18
N HIS A 107 -1.76 -13.20 2.29
CA HIS A 107 -1.77 -13.88 0.99
C HIS A 107 -0.58 -13.45 0.13
N VAL A 108 -0.25 -12.16 0.15
CA VAL A 108 0.91 -11.60 -0.56
C VAL A 108 2.22 -12.12 0.05
N ALA A 109 2.36 -12.15 1.38
CA ALA A 109 3.53 -12.75 2.06
C ALA A 109 3.70 -14.24 1.73
N ALA A 110 2.62 -15.01 1.68
CA ALA A 110 2.67 -16.42 1.30
C ALA A 110 3.17 -16.66 -0.14
N LEU A 111 3.07 -15.67 -1.03
CA LEU A 111 3.67 -15.76 -2.36
C LEU A 111 5.20 -15.69 -2.35
N ALA A 112 5.84 -15.26 -1.27
CA ALA A 112 7.30 -15.19 -1.17
C ALA A 112 7.97 -16.55 -1.46
N ALA A 113 7.30 -17.66 -1.13
CA ALA A 113 7.77 -19.01 -1.44
C ALA A 113 7.87 -19.30 -2.97
N LYS A 114 7.12 -18.57 -3.80
CA LYS A 114 7.11 -18.70 -5.27
C LYS A 114 7.78 -17.53 -5.97
N TYR A 115 7.76 -16.35 -5.37
CA TYR A 115 8.35 -15.12 -5.89
C TYR A 115 8.98 -14.34 -4.73
N ALA A 116 10.27 -14.59 -4.47
CA ALA A 116 10.94 -14.11 -3.25
C ALA A 116 10.93 -12.58 -3.08
N LEU A 117 10.85 -11.82 -4.18
CA LEU A 117 10.88 -10.35 -4.13
C LEU A 117 9.70 -9.74 -3.39
N VAL A 118 8.57 -10.45 -3.25
CA VAL A 118 7.44 -9.95 -2.42
C VAL A 118 7.83 -9.83 -0.96
N GLY A 119 8.81 -10.60 -0.48
CA GLY A 119 9.31 -10.48 0.89
C GLY A 119 9.93 -9.12 1.23
N ASN A 120 10.31 -8.35 0.21
CA ASN A 120 10.84 -6.99 0.37
C ASN A 120 9.76 -5.91 0.35
N VAL A 121 8.49 -6.27 0.10
CA VAL A 121 7.40 -5.30 0.16
C VAL A 121 7.11 -5.03 1.62
N GLU A 122 7.12 -3.75 1.98
CA GLU A 122 6.69 -3.30 3.30
C GLU A 122 5.19 -3.07 3.30
N TRP A 123 4.50 -3.62 4.29
CA TRP A 123 3.06 -3.50 4.44
C TRP A 123 2.70 -3.29 5.90
N PHE A 124 2.05 -2.17 6.21
CA PHE A 124 1.57 -1.91 7.55
C PHE A 124 0.08 -1.58 7.57
N ASN A 125 -0.56 -2.01 8.64
CA ASN A 125 -1.94 -1.66 8.93
C ASN A 125 -1.96 -0.51 9.94
N PRO A 126 -2.42 0.70 9.56
CA PRO A 126 -2.35 1.87 10.45
C PRO A 126 -3.23 1.76 11.70
N VAL A 127 -4.08 0.72 11.79
CA VAL A 127 -4.95 0.46 12.94
C VAL A 127 -4.32 -0.51 13.93
N THR A 128 -3.54 -1.49 13.44
CA THR A 128 -3.05 -2.61 14.26
C THR A 128 -1.54 -2.68 14.37
N ALA A 129 -0.79 -2.10 13.42
CA ALA A 129 0.65 -2.05 13.47
C ALA A 129 1.10 -1.15 14.65
N ILE A 130 2.10 -1.60 15.39
CA ILE A 130 2.74 -0.82 16.45
C ILE A 130 4.03 -0.23 15.88
N GLY A 131 4.35 1.03 16.19
CA GLY A 131 5.60 1.68 15.77
C GLY A 131 5.58 2.32 14.39
N TRP A 132 4.45 2.27 13.65
CA TRP A 132 4.39 2.85 12.30
C TRP A 132 4.50 4.38 12.30
N ILE A 133 4.09 5.04 13.37
CA ILE A 133 4.17 6.51 13.50
C ILE A 133 5.65 6.92 13.56
N GLU A 134 6.40 6.33 14.50
CA GLU A 134 7.81 6.60 14.69
C GLU A 134 8.62 6.27 13.44
N TRP A 135 8.26 5.17 12.77
CA TRP A 135 8.88 4.74 11.53
C TRP A 135 8.59 5.67 10.34
N LEU A 136 7.36 6.15 10.19
CA LEU A 136 7.04 7.16 9.17
C LEU A 136 7.73 8.51 9.46
N ASP A 137 7.80 8.91 10.73
CA ASP A 137 8.49 10.14 11.15
C ASP A 137 10.00 10.09 10.91
N SER A 138 10.60 8.89 10.96
CA SER A 138 11.99 8.69 10.55
C SER A 138 12.18 8.54 9.04
N GLY A 139 11.14 8.77 8.23
CA GLY A 139 11.25 8.66 6.76
C GLY A 139 11.31 7.23 6.22
N CYS A 140 10.80 6.26 6.99
CA CYS A 140 10.82 4.84 6.65
C CYS A 140 12.23 4.21 6.59
N ASP A 141 13.20 4.73 7.35
CA ASP A 141 14.60 4.31 7.33
C ASP A 141 14.85 2.83 7.73
N ASP A 142 13.97 2.22 8.53
CA ASP A 142 14.05 0.79 8.88
C ASP A 142 13.25 -0.05 7.89
N HIS A 143 13.85 -0.35 6.74
CA HIS A 143 13.25 -1.08 5.61
C HIS A 143 12.90 -2.56 5.87
N GLN A 144 12.92 -3.00 7.14
CA GLN A 144 12.57 -4.36 7.54
C GLN A 144 11.47 -4.41 8.60
N LEU A 145 11.09 -3.26 9.17
CA LEU A 145 10.12 -3.22 10.28
C LEU A 145 8.74 -3.77 9.87
N PHE A 146 8.33 -3.52 8.63
CA PHE A 146 7.04 -3.95 8.09
C PHE A 146 7.17 -4.84 6.85
N ALA A 147 8.34 -5.45 6.63
CA ALA A 147 8.54 -6.38 5.52
C ALA A 147 7.59 -7.57 5.61
N LEU A 148 7.05 -8.00 4.47
CA LEU A 148 6.21 -9.19 4.35
C LEU A 148 7.05 -10.48 4.49
N VAL A 149 7.49 -10.79 5.70
CA VAL A 149 8.15 -12.06 6.01
C VAL A 149 7.14 -13.21 6.07
N SER A 150 7.47 -14.32 5.43
CA SER A 150 6.73 -15.59 5.46
C SER A 150 7.13 -16.48 6.63
#